data_AF-A0A6P1IE98-F1
#
_entry.id   AF-A0A6P1IE98-F1
#
_cell.length_a   1.000
_cell.length_b   1.000
_cell.length_c   1.000
_cell.angle_alpha   90.00
_cell.angle_beta   90.00
_cell.angle_gamma   90.00
#
_symmetry.space_group_name_H-M   'P 1'
#
loop_
_entity.id
_entity.type
_entity.pdbx_description
1 polymer ?
#
loop_
_entity_poly.entity_id
_entity_poly.type
_entity_poly.pdbx_seq_one_letter_code
_entity_poly.pdbx_strand_id
1 'polypeptide(L)'
;MALLITDECINCDVCEPECPNQAIYMGEEIYEIDPARCTECVGHFDEPQCVQVCPVSCIPIHPDHIESRETLWQKYQRLQKAGQPLSAAGDAPSAGT
;
A
#
# COMPACT_ATOMS: atom_id res chain seq x y z
N MET A 1 11.22 0.49 -0.99
CA MET A 1 11.06 1.42 0.11
C MET A 1 9.76 1.02 0.81
N ALA A 2 9.62 1.23 2.11
CA ALA A 2 8.30 1.19 2.74
C ALA A 2 7.84 2.62 2.97
N LEU A 3 6.53 2.81 3.01
CA LEU A 3 5.93 4.01 3.56
C LEU A 3 5.70 3.84 5.06
N LEU A 4 5.55 4.95 5.76
CA LEU A 4 5.24 5.02 7.19
C LEU A 4 4.00 5.90 7.37
N ILE A 5 3.12 5.57 8.31
CA ILE A 5 2.05 6.47 8.76
C ILE A 5 2.55 7.16 10.03
N THR A 6 2.43 8.48 10.09
CA THR A 6 2.87 9.28 11.25
C THR A 6 1.75 9.43 12.28
N ASP A 7 2.10 10.02 13.43
CA ASP A 7 1.19 10.40 14.52
C ASP A 7 0.14 11.46 14.13
N GLU A 8 0.26 12.06 12.94
CA GLU A 8 -0.76 12.94 12.35
C GLU A 8 -1.98 12.16 11.80
N CYS A 9 -1.96 10.83 11.84
CA CYS A 9 -3.07 10.00 11.41
C CYS A 9 -4.34 10.25 12.24
N ILE A 10 -5.48 10.38 11.54
CA ILE A 10 -6.78 10.68 12.15
C ILE A 10 -7.73 9.48 12.20
N ASN A 11 -7.24 8.26 11.94
CA ASN A 11 -8.04 7.01 11.98
C ASN A 11 -9.33 7.08 11.14
N CYS A 12 -9.20 7.50 9.88
CA CYS A 12 -10.34 7.69 8.97
C CYS A 12 -10.67 6.46 8.10
N ASP A 13 -9.96 5.34 8.28
CA ASP A 13 -10.18 4.03 7.63
C ASP A 13 -10.02 3.96 6.10
N VAL A 14 -9.81 5.08 5.41
CA VAL A 14 -9.80 5.11 3.93
C VAL A 14 -8.57 4.47 3.29
N CYS A 15 -7.44 4.34 3.99
CA CYS A 15 -6.19 3.87 3.39
C CYS A 15 -6.01 2.34 3.43
N GLU A 16 -6.59 1.67 4.42
CA GLU A 16 -6.52 0.21 4.59
C GLU A 16 -7.05 -0.57 3.37
N PRO A 17 -8.28 -0.30 2.86
CA PRO A 17 -8.81 -1.06 1.72
C PRO A 17 -8.06 -0.81 0.40
N GLU A 18 -7.34 0.30 0.30
CA GLU A 18 -6.62 0.70 -0.92
C GLU A 18 -5.26 0.00 -1.06
N CYS A 19 -4.77 -0.66 -0.01
CA CYS A 19 -3.47 -1.33 -0.05
C CYS A 19 -3.57 -2.69 -0.76
N PRO A 20 -2.98 -2.88 -1.96
CA PRO A 20 -3.12 -4.13 -2.72
C PRO A 20 -2.44 -5.34 -2.05
N ASN A 21 -1.48 -5.07 -1.16
CA ASN A 21 -0.77 -6.10 -0.40
C ASN A 21 -1.28 -6.25 1.03
N GLN A 22 -2.38 -5.57 1.39
CA GLN A 22 -2.93 -5.48 2.76
C GLN A 22 -1.82 -5.24 3.81
N ALA A 23 -0.90 -4.32 3.49
CA ALA A 23 0.20 -3.94 4.36
C ALA A 23 -0.25 -2.97 5.47
N ILE A 24 -1.40 -2.34 5.30
CA ILE A 24 -1.94 -1.33 6.22
C ILE A 24 -2.94 -2.02 7.16
N TYR A 25 -2.89 -1.71 8.44
CA TYR A 25 -3.79 -2.25 9.47
C TYR A 25 -3.95 -1.26 10.63
N MET A 26 -5.04 -1.37 11.39
CA MET A 26 -5.23 -0.59 12.61
C MET A 26 -4.26 -1.07 13.70
N GLY A 27 -3.36 -0.18 14.13
CA GLY A 27 -2.43 -0.40 15.23
C GLY A 27 -3.06 -0.10 16.60
N GLU A 28 -2.24 0.18 17.61
CA GLU A 28 -2.72 0.51 18.96
C GLU A 28 -3.36 1.90 19.03
N GLU A 29 -2.75 2.89 18.36
CA GLU A 29 -3.19 4.30 18.42
C GLU A 29 -3.54 4.86 17.04
N ILE A 30 -2.81 4.44 16.01
CA ILE A 30 -2.95 4.90 14.63
C ILE A 30 -2.91 3.71 13.68
N TYR A 31 -3.26 3.94 12.42
CA TYR A 31 -2.94 3.01 11.35
C TYR A 31 -1.43 2.80 11.21
N GLU A 32 -1.01 1.57 10.96
CA GLU A 32 0.39 1.17 10.79
C GLU A 32 0.60 0.47 9.44
N ILE A 33 1.83 0.51 8.93
CA ILE A 33 2.25 -0.15 7.68
C ILE A 33 3.28 -1.23 7.98
N ASP A 34 3.02 -2.46 7.57
CA ASP A 34 4.00 -3.56 7.56
C ASP A 34 5.03 -3.35 6.42
N PRO A 35 6.30 -3.02 6.74
CA PRO A 35 7.34 -2.78 5.73
C PRO A 35 7.66 -4.01 4.89
N ALA A 36 7.41 -5.21 5.40
CA ALA A 36 7.65 -6.46 4.67
C ALA A 36 6.64 -6.68 3.53
N ARG A 37 5.48 -6.01 3.61
CA ARG A 37 4.38 -6.11 2.62
C ARG A 37 4.22 -4.85 1.77
N CYS A 38 4.67 -3.70 2.25
CA CYS A 38 4.60 -2.46 1.48
C CYS A 38 5.54 -2.50 0.27
N THR A 39 4.98 -2.37 -0.94
CA THR A 39 5.75 -2.27 -2.19
C THR A 39 5.74 -0.88 -2.79
N GLU A 40 5.24 0.13 -2.06
CA GLU A 40 4.90 1.46 -2.61
C GLU A 40 4.00 1.37 -3.85
N CYS A 41 3.14 0.36 -3.87
CA CYS A 41 2.30 0.00 -5.00
C CYS A 41 3.05 -0.41 -6.28
N VAL A 42 4.39 -0.49 -6.28
CA VAL A 42 5.16 -1.07 -7.40
C VAL A 42 4.65 -2.48 -7.67
N GLY A 43 4.33 -2.75 -8.93
CA GLY A 43 3.71 -4.00 -9.38
C GLY A 43 2.19 -3.94 -9.56
N HIS A 44 1.55 -2.91 -9.03
CA HIS A 44 0.10 -2.69 -9.13
C HIS A 44 -0.25 -1.35 -9.77
N PHE A 45 0.36 -0.26 -9.30
CA PHE A 45 0.07 1.12 -9.71
C PHE A 45 1.35 1.93 -9.87
N ASP A 46 1.26 3.07 -10.55
CA ASP A 46 2.38 4.00 -10.72
C ASP A 46 2.66 4.85 -9.47
N GLU A 47 1.63 5.06 -8.65
CA GLU A 47 1.68 5.86 -7.43
C GLU A 47 1.11 5.10 -6.21
N PRO A 48 1.55 5.40 -4.98
CA PRO A 48 1.01 4.78 -3.79
C PRO A 48 -0.44 5.19 -3.51
N GLN A 49 -1.37 4.24 -3.56
CA GLN A 49 -2.80 4.53 -3.43
C GLN A 49 -3.17 5.10 -2.05
N CYS A 50 -2.56 4.58 -0.98
CA CYS A 50 -2.75 5.09 0.38
C CYS A 50 -2.40 6.58 0.52
N VAL A 51 -1.39 7.07 -0.19
CA VAL A 51 -1.00 8.49 -0.20
C VAL A 51 -2.05 9.34 -0.90
N GLN A 52 -2.62 8.84 -2.00
CA GLN A 52 -3.64 9.56 -2.78
C GLN A 52 -4.95 9.76 -2.01
N VAL A 53 -5.30 8.83 -1.13
CA VAL A 53 -6.55 8.89 -0.36
C VAL A 53 -6.40 9.50 1.03
N CYS A 54 -5.18 9.70 1.54
CA CYS A 54 -4.96 10.22 2.88
C CYS A 54 -5.36 11.70 2.99
N PRO A 55 -6.39 12.07 3.77
CA PRO A 55 -6.92 13.43 3.81
C PRO A 55 -5.99 14.44 4.53
N VAL A 56 -5.02 13.93 5.29
CA VAL A 56 -4.07 14.74 6.09
C VAL A 56 -2.63 14.56 5.63
N SER A 57 -2.39 13.85 4.52
CA SER A 57 -1.06 13.64 3.93
C SER A 57 0.02 13.13 4.91
N CYS A 58 -0.36 12.28 5.87
CA CYS A 58 0.49 11.77 6.94
C CYS A 58 1.29 10.49 6.58
N ILE A 59 1.53 10.22 5.29
CA ILE A 59 2.15 8.97 4.81
C ILE A 59 3.47 9.22 4.04
N PRO A 60 4.57 9.60 4.70
CA PRO A 60 5.87 9.78 4.06
C PRO A 60 6.61 8.47 3.78
N ILE A 61 7.77 8.58 3.12
CA ILE A 61 8.74 7.48 2.97
C ILE A 61 9.27 7.10 4.37
N HIS A 62 9.32 5.81 4.66
CA HIS A 62 9.88 5.30 5.90
C HIS A 62 11.42 5.43 5.89
N PRO A 63 12.03 6.20 6.80
CA PRO A 63 13.48 6.49 6.77
C PRO A 63 14.35 5.25 6.96
N ASP A 64 13.91 4.28 7.78
CA ASP A 64 14.66 3.04 8.02
C ASP A 64 14.43 1.93 6.96
N HIS A 65 13.53 2.14 6.00
CA HIS A 65 13.17 1.15 4.98
C HIS A 65 13.28 1.72 3.58
N ILE A 66 14.45 2.24 3.22
CA ILE A 66 14.74 2.71 1.86
C ILE A 66 15.20 1.53 0.98
N GLU A 67 14.41 1.20 -0.03
CA GLU A 67 14.70 0.19 -1.06
C GLU A 67 14.43 0.70 -2.48
N SER A 68 15.26 0.33 -3.45
CA SER A 68 15.09 0.76 -4.85
C SER A 68 13.81 0.20 -5.50
N ARG A 69 13.41 0.77 -6.64
CA ARG A 69 12.30 0.26 -7.46
C ARG A 69 12.49 -1.21 -7.86
N GLU A 70 13.73 -1.65 -8.08
CA GLU A 70 14.03 -3.05 -8.38
C GLU A 70 13.77 -3.95 -7.16
N THR A 71 14.23 -3.54 -5.97
CA THR A 71 13.97 -4.29 -4.73
C THR A 71 12.47 -4.38 -4.43
N LEU A 72 11.72 -3.31 -4.69
CA LEU A 72 10.27 -3.28 -4.57
C LEU A 72 9.58 -4.26 -5.52
N TRP A 73 10.02 -4.29 -6.78
CA TRP A 73 9.52 -5.25 -7.76
C TRP A 73 9.78 -6.70 -7.34
N GLN A 74 10.97 -7.00 -6.81
CA GLN A 74 11.29 -8.32 -6.28
C GLN A 74 10.41 -8.68 -5.06
N LYS A 75 10.12 -7.72 -4.18
CA LYS A 75 9.20 -7.90 -3.05
C LYS A 75 7.78 -8.23 -3.55
N TYR A 76 7.25 -7.46 -4.50
CA TYR A 76 5.97 -7.75 -5.17
C TYR A 76 5.92 -9.18 -5.72
N GLN A 77 6.94 -9.60 -6.48
CA GLN A 77 6.98 -10.95 -7.04
C GLN A 77 6.95 -12.04 -5.97
N ARG A 78 7.57 -11.82 -4.81
CA ARG A 78 7.53 -12.76 -3.68
C ARG A 78 6.13 -12.85 -3.07
N LEU A 79 5.46 -11.71 -2.86
CA LEU A 79 4.12 -11.65 -2.30
C LEU A 79 3.08 -12.33 -3.20
N GLN A 80 3.16 -12.12 -4.52
CA GLN A 80 2.28 -12.77 -5.48
C GLN A 80 2.46 -14.29 -5.52
N LYS A 81 3.71 -14.77 -5.39
CA LYS A 81 3.99 -16.21 -5.29
C LYS A 81 3.53 -16.83 -3.98
N ALA A 82 3.49 -16.03 -2.90
CA ALA A 82 3.04 -16.47 -1.59
C ALA A 82 1.51 -16.59 -1.48
N GLY A 83 0.76 -16.25 -2.54
CA GLY A 83 -0.69 -16.46 -2.59
C GLY A 83 -1.48 -15.50 -1.71
N GLN A 84 -1.03 -14.25 -1.58
CA GLN A 84 -1.84 -13.21 -0.94
C GLN A 84 -3.13 -13.02 -1.76
N PRO A 85 -4.33 -13.13 -1.15
CA PRO A 85 -5.58 -13.19 -1.89
C PRO A 85 -5.81 -11.84 -2.58
N LEU A 86 -5.84 -11.88 -3.90
CA LEU A 86 -6.11 -10.75 -4.79
C LEU A 86 -7.57 -10.28 -4.56
N SER A 87 -7.80 -9.24 -3.75
CA SER A 87 -9.11 -8.58 -3.72
C SER A 87 -9.22 -7.61 -4.90
N ALA A 88 -10.25 -7.82 -5.71
CA ALA A 88 -10.55 -7.12 -6.94
C ALA A 88 -10.83 -5.63 -6.74
N ALA A 89 -10.14 -4.79 -7.51
CA ALA A 89 -10.65 -3.50 -7.98
C ALA A 89 -9.87 -3.11 -9.24
N GLY A 90 -10.55 -3.17 -10.38
CA GLY A 90 -9.99 -3.02 -11.71
C GLY A 90 -11.06 -3.41 -12.71
N ASP A 91 -12.11 -2.59 -12.75
CA ASP A 91 -13.17 -2.62 -13.75
C ASP A 91 -12.62 -3.01 -15.12
N ALA A 92 -12.99 -4.21 -15.56
CA ALA A 92 -12.93 -4.57 -16.96
C ALA A 92 -13.78 -3.57 -17.75
N PRO A 93 -13.33 -3.05 -18.90
CA PRO A 93 -14.16 -2.18 -19.71
C PRO A 93 -15.40 -2.96 -20.14
N SER A 94 -16.57 -2.44 -19.80
CA SER A 94 -17.85 -2.95 -20.26
C SER A 94 -17.89 -2.96 -21.79
N ALA A 95 -17.70 -4.12 -22.39
CA ALA A 95 -18.10 -4.37 -23.78
C ALA A 95 -19.63 -4.37 -23.81
N GLY A 96 -20.21 -3.24 -24.21
CA GLY A 96 -21.65 -3.06 -24.39
C GLY A 96 -21.92 -2.49 -25.78
N THR A 97 -22.41 -3.37 -26.66
CA THR A 97 -23.19 -3.21 -27.92
C THR A 97 -22.89 -2.03 -28.83
#